data_AF-A0A484ZMR3-F1
#
_entry.id   AF-A0A484ZMR3-F1
#
_cell.length_a   1.000
_cell.length_b   1.000
_cell.length_c   1.000
_cell.angle_alpha   90.00
_cell.angle_beta   90.00
_cell.angle_gamma   90.00
#
_symmetry.space_group_name_H-M   'P 1'
#
loop_
_entity.id
_entity.type
_entity.pdbx_description
1 polymer ?
#
loop_
_entity_poly.entity_id
_entity_poly.type
_entity_poly.pdbx_seq_one_letter_code
_entity_poly.pdbx_strand_id
1 'polypeptide(L)' 'MTATTVGSPSLREPNGKLWNEWGPMALHRSGWQLDNYWGAKTQGDTQQMVGLVGGSFYWVPKTSQYLVACVRSL' A
#
# COMPACT_ATOMS: atom_id res chain seq x y z
N MET A 1 6.22 5.34 16.07
CA MET A 1 5.40 6.36 15.38
C MET A 1 3.99 5.83 15.31
N THR A 2 3.05 6.49 15.98
CA THR A 2 1.65 6.09 16.08
C THR A 2 0.93 6.57 14.82
N ALA A 3 0.47 5.65 13.97
CA ALA A 3 -0.30 6.01 12.78
C ALA A 3 -1.68 6.53 13.22
N THR A 4 -1.89 7.85 13.11
CA THR A 4 -3.20 8.47 13.32
C THR A 4 -4.08 8.10 12.13
N THR A 5 -4.92 7.07 12.28
CA THR A 5 -5.86 6.61 11.25
C THR A 5 -6.97 7.64 11.03
N VAL A 6 -6.83 8.47 10.00
CA VAL A 6 -7.88 9.37 9.54
C VAL A 6 -8.67 8.66 8.43
N GLY A 7 -9.80 8.07 8.80
CA GLY A 7 -10.75 7.47 7.86
C GLY A 7 -10.77 5.95 7.87
N SER A 8 -11.98 5.39 7.89
CA SER A 8 -12.24 3.96 7.71
C SER A 8 -11.52 3.45 6.45
N PRO A 9 -10.90 2.26 6.47
CA PRO A 9 -10.29 1.68 5.28
C PRO A 9 -11.34 1.61 4.18
N SER A 10 -11.05 2.22 3.02
CA SER A 10 -11.91 2.06 1.86
C SER A 10 -11.92 0.57 1.53
N LEU A 11 -13.09 -0.07 1.66
CA LEU A 11 -13.32 -1.41 1.16
C LEU A 11 -12.85 -1.44 -0.30
N ARG A 12 -11.73 -2.13 -0.53
CA ARG A 12 -11.10 -2.49 -1.82
C ARG A 12 -11.46 -1.54 -2.96
N GLU A 13 -10.58 -0.58 -3.22
CA GLU A 13 -10.41 -0.10 -4.59
C GLU A 13 -10.25 -1.34 -5.50
N PRO A 14 -11.10 -1.54 -6.53
CA PRO A 14 -11.05 -2.69 -7.45
C PRO A 14 -9.67 -2.90 -8.12
N ASN A 15 -8.79 -1.93 -7.96
CA ASN A 15 -7.53 -1.68 -8.63
C ASN A 15 -6.31 -1.93 -7.75
N GLY A 16 -6.46 -2.61 -6.60
CA GLY A 16 -5.38 -3.37 -5.97
C GLY A 16 -4.93 -4.57 -6.82
N LYS A 17 -4.79 -4.39 -8.14
CA LYS A 17 -4.61 -5.43 -9.16
C LYS A 17 -3.48 -6.40 -8.79
N LEU A 18 -2.34 -5.87 -8.34
CA LEU A 18 -1.20 -6.68 -7.93
C LEU A 18 -1.56 -7.64 -6.79
N TRP A 19 -2.10 -7.14 -5.68
CA TRP A 19 -2.45 -7.99 -4.54
C TRP A 19 -3.62 -8.93 -4.86
N ASN A 20 -4.61 -8.47 -5.64
CA ASN A 20 -5.75 -9.29 -6.04
C ASN A 20 -5.36 -10.46 -6.96
N GLU A 21 -4.36 -10.27 -7.82
CA GLU A 21 -3.90 -11.30 -8.77
C GLU A 21 -2.88 -12.25 -8.15
N TRP A 22 -1.96 -11.71 -7.32
CA TRP A 22 -0.80 -12.47 -6.82
C TRP A 22 -0.88 -12.82 -5.34
N GLY A 23 -1.86 -12.29 -4.61
CA GLY A 23 -2.01 -12.44 -3.17
C GLY A 23 -0.93 -11.71 -2.37
N PRO A 24 -0.63 -12.18 -1.14
CA PRO A 24 0.40 -11.58 -0.30
C PRO A 24 1.79 -11.66 -0.93
N MET A 25 2.45 -10.51 -1.10
CA MET A 25 3.81 -10.46 -1.67
C MET A 25 4.85 -11.17 -0.79
N ALA A 26 4.53 -11.34 0.49
CA ALA A 26 5.23 -12.18 1.46
C ALA A 26 5.51 -13.62 0.99
N LEU A 27 4.67 -14.16 0.09
CA LEU A 27 4.83 -15.50 -0.49
C LEU A 27 5.88 -15.52 -1.60
N HIS A 28 6.14 -14.38 -2.22
CA HIS A 28 7.04 -14.20 -3.36
C HIS A 28 8.35 -13.52 -2.94
N ARG A 29 8.93 -13.92 -1.78
CA ARG A 29 9.98 -13.22 -0.99
C ARG A 29 11.21 -12.66 -1.75
N SER A 30 11.42 -13.01 -3.02
CA SER A 30 12.48 -12.39 -3.83
C SER A 30 12.14 -10.94 -4.16
N GLY A 31 12.65 -10.00 -3.35
CA GLY A 31 12.54 -8.55 -3.56
C GLY A 31 11.39 -7.85 -2.81
N TRP A 32 10.56 -8.60 -2.09
CA TRP A 32 9.45 -8.07 -1.29
C TRP A 32 9.71 -8.23 0.22
N GLN A 33 9.46 -7.16 0.98
CA GLN A 33 9.57 -7.12 2.44
C GLN A 33 8.19 -7.26 3.08
N LEU A 34 8.15 -7.75 4.32
CA LEU A 34 6.93 -7.84 5.13
C LEU A 34 6.57 -6.49 5.76
N ASP A 35 6.39 -5.46 4.93
CA ASP A 35 6.07 -4.11 5.39
C ASP A 35 5.06 -3.42 4.45
N ASN A 36 4.77 -2.16 4.74
CA ASN A 36 3.84 -1.31 4.03
C ASN A 36 4.57 -0.54 2.92
N TYR A 37 3.88 -0.40 1.80
CA TYR A 37 4.39 0.23 0.60
C TYR A 37 3.55 1.45 0.26
N TRP A 38 4.14 2.42 -0.41
CA TRP A 38 3.39 3.53 -0.98
C TRP A 38 2.44 3.06 -2.08
N GLY A 39 1.19 3.50 -1.98
CA GLY A 39 0.21 3.44 -3.05
C GLY A 39 0.31 4.67 -3.95
N ALA A 40 -0.29 4.57 -5.15
CA ALA A 40 -0.19 5.63 -6.17
C ALA A 40 -1.12 6.84 -5.93
N LYS A 41 -2.15 6.70 -5.08
CA LYS A 41 -3.16 7.74 -4.87
C LYS A 41 -2.74 8.75 -3.83
N THR A 42 -2.94 10.04 -4.13
CA THR A 42 -2.67 11.16 -3.21
C THR A 42 -3.93 12.00 -3.01
N GLN A 43 -4.14 12.52 -1.80
CA GLN A 43 -5.26 13.40 -1.47
C GLN A 43 -4.80 14.46 -0.45
N GLY A 44 -4.68 15.72 -0.88
CA GLY A 44 -4.14 16.79 -0.04
C GLY A 44 -2.75 16.44 0.52
N ASP A 45 -2.59 16.49 1.84
CA ASP A 45 -1.36 16.14 2.56
C ASP A 45 -1.23 14.65 2.90
N THR A 46 -2.14 13.83 2.39
CA THR A 46 -2.13 12.38 2.56
C THR A 46 -1.82 11.66 1.26
N GLN A 47 -1.27 10.46 1.40
CA GLN A 47 -1.05 9.50 0.33
C GLN A 47 -1.52 8.13 0.81
N GLN A 48 -2.01 7.33 -0.11
CA GLN A 48 -2.42 5.97 0.19
C GLN A 48 -1.18 5.10 0.41
N MET A 49 -1.20 4.23 1.43
CA MET A 49 -0.27 3.13 1.58
C MET A 49 -1.01 1.79 1.45
N VAL A 50 -0.27 0.74 1.15
CA VAL A 50 -0.77 -0.63 1.06
C VAL A 50 0.08 -1.58 1.90
N GLY A 51 -0.56 -2.34 2.78
CA GLY A 51 0.08 -3.44 3.48
C GLY A 51 0.06 -4.69 2.60
N LEU A 52 1.19 -5.08 2.02
CA LEU A 52 1.23 -6.18 1.04
C LEU A 52 1.11 -7.60 1.65
N VAL A 53 1.07 -7.70 2.98
CA VAL A 53 0.70 -8.94 3.69
C VAL A 53 -0.81 -9.15 3.64
N GLY A 54 -1.60 -8.12 3.95
CA GLY A 54 -3.06 -8.23 4.09
C GLY A 54 -3.87 -7.57 2.97
N GLY A 55 -3.23 -6.91 2.01
CA GLY A 55 -3.90 -6.21 0.90
C GLY A 55 -4.74 -5.02 1.33
N SER A 56 -4.50 -4.48 2.53
CA SER A 56 -5.27 -3.38 3.11
C SER A 56 -4.68 -2.04 2.72
N PHE A 57 -5.55 -1.06 2.47
CA PHE A 57 -5.17 0.30 2.09
C PHE A 57 -5.54 1.30 3.17
N TYR A 58 -4.65 2.25 3.43
CA TYR A 58 -4.86 3.31 4.42
C TYR A 58 -4.38 4.66 3.87
N TRP A 59 -5.05 5.73 4.25
CA TRP A 59 -4.57 7.08 4.02
C TRP A 59 -3.66 7.50 5.16
N VAL A 60 -2.47 7.98 4.82
CA VAL A 60 -1.43 8.34 5.78
C VAL A 60 -0.78 9.67 5.38
N PRO A 61 -0.21 10.44 6.32
CA PRO A 61 0.49 11.68 5.99
C PRO A 61 1.64 11.43 5.02
N LYS A 62 1.85 12.34 4.05
CA LYS A 62 2.98 12.28 3.10
C LYS A 62 4.36 12.33 3.76
N THR A 63 4.44 12.78 5.01
CA THR A 63 5.66 12.79 5.82
C THR A 63 6.03 11.43 6.41
N SER A 64 5.19 10.41 6.23
CA SER A 64 5.46 9.04 6.70
C SER A 64 6.58 8.38 5.90
N GLN A 65 7.13 7.28 6.41
CA GLN A 65 8.14 6.47 5.71
C GLN A 65 7.57 5.08 5.41
N TYR A 66 7.56 4.72 4.13
CA TYR A 66 7.11 3.43 3.62
C TYR A 66 7.99 2.98 2.46
N LEU A 67 7.96 1.69 2.17
CA LEU A 67 8.71 1.13 1.05
C LEU A 67 8.14 1.59 -0.29
N VAL A 68 8.98 1.62 -1.32
CA VAL A 68 8.59 2.01 -2.68
C VAL A 68 8.61 0.77 -3.56
N ALA A 69 7.55 0.59 -4.35
CA ALA A 69 7.52 -0.37 -5.44
C ALA A 69 7.40 0.40 -6.78
N CYS A 70 8.23 0.04 -7.74
CA CYS A 70 8.18 0.62 -9.08
C CYS A 70 7.30 -0.24 -9.99
N VAL A 71 6.48 0.41 -10.83
CA VAL A 71 5.68 -0.26 -11.85
C VAL A 71 6.16 0.20 -13.22
N ARG A 72 6.36 -0.74 -14.14
CA ARG A 72 6.70 -0.47 -15.54
C ARG A 72 5.55 -0.96 -16.42
N SER A 73 5.03 -0.08 -17.27
CA SER A 73 4.15 -0.50 -18.36
C SER A 73 4.98 -1.21 -19.42
N LEU A 74 4.47 -2.36 -19.89
CA LEU A 74 5.02 -3.10 -21.03
C LEU A 74 4.34 -2.64 -22.33
#